data_AF-A0A0R1TL83-F1
#
_entry.id   AF-A0A0R1TL83-F1
#
_cell.length_a   1.000
_cell.length_b   1.000
_cell.length_c   1.000
_cell.angle_alpha   90.00
_cell.angle_beta   90.00
_cell.angle_gamma   90.00
#
_symmetry.space_group_name_H-M   'P 1'
#
loop_
_entity.id
_entity.type
_entity.pdbx_description
1 polymer ?
#
loop_
_entity_poly.entity_id
_entity_poly.type
_entity_poly.pdbx_seq_one_letter_code
_entity_poly.pdbx_strand_id
1 'polypeptide(L)'
;MASMERESRFIRDLFANAVKQEADFTIFKVPTKREKMYLRVKTDLIEQIRESQHLEKMLKTLLSKHRVASQSEEITISQGNYRLFM
;
A
#
# COMPACT_ATOMS: atom_id res chain seq x y z
N MET A 1 -2.35 -21.43 19.80
CA MET A 1 -3.06 -21.55 18.51
C MET A 1 -2.97 -20.20 17.83
N ALA A 2 -2.36 -20.15 16.65
CA ALA A 2 -1.91 -18.93 16.00
C ALA A 2 -3.08 -17.99 15.70
N SER A 3 -2.91 -16.71 16.06
CA SER A 3 -3.80 -15.63 15.67
C SER A 3 -3.92 -15.60 14.16
N MET A 4 -5.10 -15.94 13.66
CA MET A 4 -5.48 -15.70 12.27
C MET A 4 -5.65 -14.18 12.16
N GLU A 5 -4.57 -13.47 11.85
CA GLU A 5 -4.59 -12.01 11.73
C GLU A 5 -5.52 -11.65 10.57
N ARG A 6 -6.68 -11.06 10.90
CA ARG A 6 -7.67 -10.68 9.89
C ARG A 6 -7.09 -9.54 9.07
N GLU A 7 -6.86 -9.79 7.77
CA GLU A 7 -6.58 -8.76 6.77
C GLU A 7 -7.58 -7.61 6.96
N SER A 8 -7.07 -6.40 7.16
CA SER A 8 -7.95 -5.26 7.39
C SER A 8 -8.72 -4.92 6.11
N ARG A 9 -9.93 -4.37 6.28
CA ARG A 9 -10.73 -3.92 5.13
C ARG A 9 -9.94 -2.93 4.25
N PHE A 10 -9.12 -2.06 4.86
CA PHE A 10 -8.33 -1.09 4.13
C PHE A 10 -7.28 -1.74 3.23
N ILE A 11 -6.53 -2.71 3.76
CA ILE A 11 -5.51 -3.46 3.00
C ILE A 11 -6.16 -4.28 1.89
N ARG A 12 -7.25 -4.97 2.21
CA ARG A 12 -8.02 -5.72 1.21
C ARG A 12 -8.50 -4.83 0.06
N ASP A 13 -9.07 -3.66 0.39
CA ASP A 13 -9.56 -2.71 -0.60
C ASP A 13 -8.40 -2.09 -1.41
N LEU A 14 -7.22 -1.87 -0.79
CA LEU A 14 -6.02 -1.41 -1.49
C LEU A 14 -5.55 -2.41 -2.56
N PHE A 15 -5.37 -3.68 -2.19
CA PHE A 15 -4.89 -4.71 -3.11
C PHE A 15 -5.93 -5.11 -4.16
N ALA A 16 -7.22 -4.87 -3.90
CA ALA A 16 -8.27 -5.00 -4.92
C ALA A 16 -8.24 -3.86 -5.96
N ASN A 17 -7.62 -2.72 -5.65
CA ASN A 17 -7.55 -1.54 -6.52
C ASN A 17 -6.24 -1.47 -7.33
N ALA A 18 -5.86 -2.58 -7.97
CA ALA A 18 -4.75 -2.59 -8.92
C ALA A 18 -5.10 -1.75 -10.16
N VAL A 19 -4.27 -0.74 -10.47
CA VAL A 19 -4.47 0.18 -11.61
C VAL A 19 -3.64 -0.23 -12.81
N LYS A 20 -2.44 -0.78 -12.54
CA LYS A 20 -1.51 -1.21 -13.58
C LYS A 20 -0.66 -2.36 -13.08
N GLN A 21 -0.51 -3.38 -13.91
CA GLN A 21 0.44 -4.46 -13.68
C GLN A 21 1.53 -4.39 -14.76
N GLU A 22 2.77 -4.30 -14.32
CA GLU A 22 3.98 -4.32 -15.13
C GLU A 22 4.74 -5.63 -14.89
N ALA A 23 5.82 -5.87 -15.62
CA ALA A 23 6.60 -7.10 -15.53
C ALA A 23 7.09 -7.38 -14.09
N ASP A 24 7.63 -6.36 -13.41
CA ASP A 24 8.22 -6.50 -12.08
C ASP A 24 7.44 -5.80 -10.97
N PHE A 25 6.44 -4.99 -11.32
CA PHE A 25 5.72 -4.14 -10.37
C PHE A 25 4.22 -4.17 -10.59
N THR A 26 3.47 -4.04 -9.51
CA THR A 26 2.03 -3.79 -9.53
C THR A 26 1.75 -2.46 -8.83
N ILE A 27 0.97 -1.60 -9.49
CA ILE A 27 0.59 -0.28 -8.99
C ILE A 27 -0.85 -0.36 -8.50
N PHE A 28 -1.04 -0.04 -7.22
CA PHE A 28 -2.33 0.01 -6.55
C PHE A 28 -2.73 1.46 -6.29
N LYS A 29 -4.02 1.77 -6.42
CA LYS A 29 -4.55 3.06 -5.97
C LYS A 29 -4.93 2.96 -4.50
N VAL A 30 -4.39 3.85 -3.68
CA VAL A 30 -4.74 3.91 -2.27
C VAL A 30 -6.21 4.35 -2.13
N PRO A 31 -7.04 3.65 -1.36
CA PRO A 31 -8.48 3.93 -1.26
C PRO A 31 -8.73 5.17 -0.40
N THR A 32 -8.53 6.35 -0.98
CA THR A 32 -8.79 7.66 -0.37
C THR A 32 -9.62 8.54 -1.29
N LYS A 33 -10.44 9.42 -0.68
CA LYS A 33 -11.25 10.43 -1.40
C LYS A 33 -10.53 11.77 -1.57
N ARG A 34 -9.42 11.98 -0.85
CA ARG A 34 -8.79 13.29 -0.71
C ARG A 34 -7.65 13.52 -1.70
N GLU A 35 -6.94 12.47 -2.08
CA GLU A 35 -5.65 12.57 -2.77
C GLU A 35 -5.48 11.45 -3.80
N LYS A 36 -4.70 11.72 -4.85
CA LYS A 36 -4.31 10.69 -5.83
C LYS A 36 -3.02 10.05 -5.36
N MET A 37 -3.15 9.06 -4.49
CA MET A 37 -2.02 8.31 -3.95
C MET A 37 -1.96 6.91 -4.56
N TYR A 38 -0.77 6.51 -4.99
CA TYR A 38 -0.50 5.21 -5.59
C TYR A 38 0.60 4.47 -4.82
N LEU A 39 0.46 3.16 -4.74
CA LEU A 39 1.43 2.26 -4.16
C LEU A 39 1.96 1.35 -5.26
N ARG A 40 3.20 1.54 -5.66
CA ARG A 40 3.92 0.67 -6.59
C ARG A 40 4.68 -0.37 -5.79
N VAL A 41 4.35 -1.65 -5.96
CA VAL A 41 4.95 -2.76 -5.20
C VAL A 41 5.59 -3.73 -6.16
N LYS A 42 6.82 -4.18 -5.87
CA LYS A 42 7.43 -5.27 -6.63
C LYS A 42 6.55 -6.53 -6.50
N THR A 43 6.22 -7.17 -7.61
CA THR A 43 5.17 -8.20 -7.65
C THR A 43 5.46 -9.39 -6.73
N ASP A 44 6.74 -9.75 -6.55
CA ASP A 44 7.24 -10.80 -5.66
C ASP A 44 7.08 -10.47 -4.16
N LEU A 45 6.84 -9.21 -3.80
CA LEU A 45 6.71 -8.74 -2.42
C LEU A 45 5.26 -8.51 -1.98
N ILE A 46 4.28 -8.60 -2.90
CA ILE A 46 2.87 -8.28 -2.63
C ILE A 46 2.35 -9.08 -1.44
N GLU A 47 2.53 -10.40 -1.44
CA GLU A 47 2.00 -11.27 -0.39
C GLU A 47 2.62 -10.96 0.97
N GLN A 48 3.92 -10.67 1.02
CA GLN A 48 4.60 -10.36 2.27
C GLN A 48 4.15 -9.00 2.84
N ILE A 49 3.92 -8.03 1.96
CA ILE A 49 3.48 -6.67 2.35
C ILE A 49 1.99 -6.66 2.71
N ARG A 50 1.17 -7.51 2.08
CA ARG A 50 -0.26 -7.66 2.38
C ARG A 50 -0.51 -8.05 3.83
N GLU A 51 0.37 -8.86 4.40
CA GLU A 51 0.27 -9.29 5.80
C GLU A 51 0.82 -8.24 6.79
N SER A 52 1.47 -7.16 6.32
CA SER A 52 2.04 -6.16 7.23
C SER A 52 0.99 -5.20 7.79
N GLN A 53 0.93 -5.17 9.12
CA GLN A 53 0.21 -4.14 9.88
C GLN A 53 0.88 -2.76 9.80
N HIS A 54 2.18 -2.72 9.55
CA HIS A 54 2.94 -1.47 9.46
C HIS A 54 2.54 -0.67 8.22
N LEU A 55 2.35 -1.36 7.08
CA LEU A 55 1.93 -0.73 5.83
C LEU A 55 0.62 0.05 6.02
N GLU A 56 -0.39 -0.57 6.61
CA GLU A 56 -1.69 0.09 6.83
C GLU A 56 -1.54 1.35 7.67
N LYS A 57 -0.82 1.24 8.80
CA LYS A 57 -0.61 2.36 9.72
C LYS A 57 0.15 3.49 9.04
N MET A 58 1.17 3.17 8.25
CA MET A 58 1.94 4.14 7.50
C MET A 58 1.07 4.86 6.46
N LEU A 59 0.35 4.12 5.61
CA LEU A 59 -0.52 4.70 4.59
C LEU A 59 -1.59 5.61 5.22
N LYS A 60 -2.23 5.17 6.31
CA LYS A 60 -3.17 6.01 7.06
C LYS A 60 -2.51 7.27 7.64
N THR A 61 -1.28 7.16 8.12
CA THR A 61 -0.53 8.30 8.65
C THR A 61 -0.23 9.31 7.53
N LEU A 62 0.20 8.85 6.36
CA LEU A 62 0.46 9.71 5.21
C LEU A 62 -0.83 10.42 4.76
N LEU A 63 -1.92 9.68 4.58
CA LEU A 63 -3.25 10.24 4.26
C LEU A 63 -3.78 11.23 5.32
N SER A 64 -3.32 11.13 6.56
CA SER A 64 -3.71 12.05 7.65
C SER A 64 -2.87 13.33 7.68
N LYS A 65 -1.60 13.25 7.29
CA LYS A 65 -0.64 14.36 7.29
C LYS A 65 -0.80 15.24 6.07
N HIS A 66 -1.15 14.65 4.94
CA HIS A 66 -1.31 15.41 3.71
C HIS A 66 -2.67 16.12 3.71
N ARG A 67 -2.61 17.44 3.95
CA ARG A 67 -3.78 18.35 3.96
C ARG A 67 -4.01 19.05 2.61
N VAL A 68 -3.07 18.94 1.66
CA VAL A 68 -3.08 19.76 0.44
C VAL A 68 -3.43 18.88 -0.76
N ALA A 69 -4.69 19.02 -1.20
CA ALA A 69 -5.38 18.17 -2.17
C ALA A 69 -4.89 18.24 -3.64
N SER A 70 -3.61 18.50 -3.92
CA SER A 70 -3.18 18.79 -5.31
C SER A 70 -1.98 18.02 -5.84
N GLN A 71 -1.26 17.22 -5.03
CA GLN A 71 -0.11 16.47 -5.53
C GLN A 71 -0.43 14.97 -5.62
N SER A 72 -0.12 14.39 -6.78
CA SER A 72 -0.15 12.94 -6.96
C SER A 72 1.08 12.35 -6.29
N GLU A 73 0.88 11.44 -5.34
CA GLU A 73 1.99 10.79 -4.62
C GLU A 73 2.09 9.33 -5.03
N GLU A 74 3.29 8.86 -5.35
CA GLU A 74 3.58 7.46 -5.64
C GLU A 74 4.62 6.94 -4.65
N ILE A 75 4.25 5.92 -3.86
CA ILE A 75 5.17 5.22 -2.97
C ILE A 75 5.63 3.96 -3.67
N THR A 76 6.94 3.80 -3.82
CA THR A 76 7.53 2.58 -4.40
C THR A 76 8.08 1.67 -3.30
N ILE A 77 7.57 0.45 -3.24
CA ILE A 77 8.10 -0.65 -2.44
C ILE A 77 8.85 -1.63 -3.36
N SER A 78 10.11 -1.85 -3.02
CA SER A 78 11.08 -2.69 -3.72
C SER A 78 11.86 -3.54 -2.71
N GLN A 79 12.66 -4.48 -3.21
CA GLN A 79 13.52 -5.31 -2.35
C GLN A 79 14.48 -4.50 -1.47
N GLY A 80 14.88 -3.29 -1.88
CA GLY A 80 15.79 -2.45 -1.11
C GLY A 80 15.15 -1.76 0.10
N ASN A 81 13.83 -1.61 0.12
CA ASN A 81 13.12 -0.81 1.13
C ASN A 81 11.92 -1.51 1.77
N TYR A 82 11.51 -2.69 1.30
CA TYR A 82 10.30 -3.39 1.81
C TYR A 82 10.30 -3.62 3.33
N ARG A 83 11.49 -3.78 3.94
CA ARG A 83 11.66 -3.94 5.39
C ARG A 83 11.20 -2.72 6.20
N LEU A 84 11.11 -1.54 5.58
CA LEU A 84 10.53 -0.34 6.22
C LEU A 84 9.01 -0.41 6.32
N PHE A 85 8.38 -1.32 5.57
CA PHE A 85 6.94 -1.48 5.44
C PHE A 85 6.44 -2.78 6.06
N MET A 86 7.30 -3.55 6.75
CA MET A 86 6.95 -4.73 7.52
C MET A 86 6.86 -4.41 8.99
#